data_AF-A0AAP3AF16-F1
#
_entry.id   AF-A0AAP3AF16-F1
#
_cell.length_a   1.000
_cell.length_b   1.000
_cell.length_c   1.000
_cell.angle_alpha   90.00
_cell.angle_beta   90.00
_cell.angle_gamma   90.00
#
_symmetry.space_group_name_H-M   'P 1'
#
loop_
_entity.id
_entity.type
_entity.pdbx_description
1 polymer ?
#
loop_
_entity_poly.entity_id
_entity_poly.type
_entity_poly.pdbx_seq_one_letter_code
_entity_poly.pdbx_strand_id
1 'polypeptide(L)'
;MTEAMFRYRIPTMAEAPAVLVERQRSFSSLAPEQMAERIGVYCEESSHDGEPWLIGSLALSPEMKAQTGRDYWTVIPKFTVGTGRQLTVAGVQAQTMIGDRRMPTDDDGLPILAGEDYSRARTRYRMECARCGLTVTTRHETLQKVAARLQTAGLREATLGVLAAAVHRLA
;
A
#
# COMPACT_ATOMS: atom_id res chain seq x y z
N MET A 1 -22.65 19.85 3.72
CA MET A 1 -21.61 19.66 2.69
C MET A 1 -21.59 18.18 2.37
N THR A 2 -21.99 17.79 1.17
CA THR A 2 -21.84 16.41 0.70
C THR A 2 -20.35 16.20 0.39
N GLU A 3 -19.66 15.41 1.22
CA GLU A 3 -18.34 14.89 0.89
C GLU A 3 -18.37 14.32 -0.53
N ALA A 4 -17.35 14.65 -1.34
CA ALA A 4 -17.17 13.99 -2.62
C ALA A 4 -17.03 12.49 -2.36
N MET A 5 -18.09 11.72 -2.66
CA MET A 5 -18.07 10.27 -2.47
C MET A 5 -17.15 9.65 -3.53
N PHE A 6 -15.90 9.39 -3.14
CA PHE A 6 -14.98 8.60 -3.94
C PHE A 6 -15.56 7.18 -4.12
N ARG A 7 -15.51 6.67 -5.34
CA ARG A 7 -15.94 5.29 -5.63
C ARG A 7 -14.73 4.38 -5.53
N TYR A 8 -14.75 3.49 -4.54
CA TYR A 8 -13.81 2.39 -4.42
C TYR A 8 -14.05 1.37 -5.52
N ARG A 9 -12.98 0.74 -6.00
CA ARG A 9 -13.02 -0.36 -6.97
C ARG A 9 -13.75 -1.56 -6.41
N ILE A 10 -13.59 -1.78 -5.10
CA ILE A 10 -14.32 -2.75 -4.31
C ILE A 10 -15.04 -1.98 -3.19
N PRO A 11 -16.33 -1.65 -3.35
CA PRO A 11 -17.07 -0.86 -2.37
C PRO A 11 -17.42 -1.68 -1.12
N THR A 12 -17.61 -2.99 -1.24
CA THR A 12 -17.95 -3.87 -0.11
C THR A 12 -17.12 -5.15 -0.09
N MET A 13 -17.09 -5.81 1.07
CA MET A 13 -16.42 -7.10 1.22
C MET A 13 -17.05 -8.22 0.36
N ALA A 14 -18.35 -8.14 0.08
CA ALA A 14 -19.04 -9.13 -0.75
C ALA A 14 -18.57 -9.06 -2.22
N GLU A 15 -17.96 -7.94 -2.62
CA GLU A 15 -17.46 -7.70 -3.97
C GLU A 15 -15.94 -7.94 -4.09
N ALA A 16 -15.28 -8.34 -3.00
CA ALA A 16 -13.87 -8.71 -3.04
C ALA A 16 -13.68 -10.11 -3.65
N PRO A 17 -12.51 -10.40 -4.25
CA PRO A 17 -12.22 -11.74 -4.76
C PRO A 17 -12.41 -12.82 -3.69
N ALA A 18 -13.19 -13.86 -3.99
CA ALA A 18 -13.58 -14.90 -3.02
C ALA A 18 -12.38 -15.58 -2.34
N VAL A 19 -11.30 -15.83 -3.11
CA VAL A 19 -10.04 -16.38 -2.60
C VAL A 19 -9.40 -15.53 -1.49
N LEU A 20 -9.62 -14.21 -1.49
CA LEU A 20 -9.15 -13.31 -0.45
C LEU A 20 -10.12 -13.27 0.72
N VAL A 21 -11.43 -13.34 0.48
CA VAL A 21 -12.45 -13.41 1.53
C VAL A 21 -12.25 -14.67 2.39
N GLU A 22 -11.96 -15.81 1.78
CA GLU A 22 -11.84 -17.11 2.45
C GLU A 22 -10.52 -17.30 3.22
N ARG A 23 -9.43 -16.62 2.82
CA ARG A 23 -8.09 -16.80 3.40
C ARG A 23 -7.81 -15.94 4.64
N GLN A 24 -8.74 -15.08 5.06
CA GLN A 24 -8.49 -14.04 6.08
C GLN A 24 -9.05 -14.41 7.46
N ARG A 25 -8.19 -14.43 8.50
CA ARG A 25 -8.56 -14.81 9.87
C ARG A 25 -8.91 -13.65 10.82
N SER A 26 -8.78 -12.39 10.43
CA SER A 26 -9.17 -11.26 11.29
C SER A 26 -9.36 -9.99 10.46
N PHE A 27 -10.56 -9.42 10.54
CA PHE A 27 -10.87 -8.13 9.93
C PHE A 27 -10.79 -7.02 10.96
N SER A 28 -10.17 -5.90 10.61
CA SER A 28 -10.25 -4.64 11.33
C SER A 28 -11.15 -3.65 10.59
N SER A 29 -11.86 -2.82 11.35
CA SER A 29 -12.52 -1.62 10.84
C SER A 29 -11.57 -0.45 11.00
N LEU A 30 -11.62 0.49 10.04
CA LEU A 30 -10.92 1.76 10.13
C LEU A 30 -11.89 2.88 10.53
N ALA A 31 -11.37 3.86 11.25
CA ALA A 31 -12.04 5.15 11.40
C ALA A 31 -11.93 5.96 10.09
N PRO A 32 -12.89 6.87 9.80
CA PRO A 32 -12.89 7.67 8.56
C PRO A 32 -11.57 8.42 8.31
N GLU A 33 -10.94 8.96 9.34
CA GLU A 33 -9.65 9.64 9.27
C GLU A 33 -8.52 8.71 8.85
N GLN A 34 -8.55 7.43 9.25
CA GLN A 34 -7.55 6.44 8.84
C GLN A 34 -7.73 6.02 7.38
N MET A 35 -8.97 6.10 6.86
CA MET A 35 -9.22 5.95 5.43
C MET A 35 -8.65 7.13 4.64
N ALA A 36 -8.56 8.32 5.26
CA ALA A 36 -8.01 9.50 4.64
C ALA A 36 -6.48 9.43 4.42
N GLU A 37 -5.79 8.54 5.12
CA GLU A 37 -4.34 8.36 5.10
C GLU A 37 -3.88 7.13 4.32
N ARG A 38 -4.73 6.64 3.39
CA ARG A 38 -4.52 5.40 2.64
C ARG A 38 -4.85 5.53 1.16
N ILE A 39 -4.10 4.77 0.36
CA ILE A 39 -4.32 4.62 -1.09
C ILE A 39 -4.22 3.13 -1.43
N GLY A 40 -5.34 2.51 -1.81
CA GLY A 40 -5.38 1.11 -2.25
C GLY A 40 -4.62 0.93 -3.56
N VAL A 41 -3.85 -0.14 -3.69
CA VAL A 41 -3.14 -0.50 -4.91
C VAL A 41 -3.66 -1.84 -5.41
N TYR A 42 -4.08 -1.85 -6.67
CA TYR A 42 -4.57 -3.05 -7.35
C TYR A 42 -4.06 -3.09 -8.79
N CYS A 43 -4.14 -4.22 -9.46
CA CYS A 43 -3.80 -4.38 -10.86
C CYS A 43 -5.08 -4.72 -11.64
N GLU A 44 -5.28 -4.09 -12.80
CA GLU A 44 -6.46 -4.28 -13.66
C GLU A 44 -6.02 -4.18 -15.13
N GLU A 45 -5.14 -5.11 -15.50
CA GLU A 45 -4.74 -5.27 -16.91
C GLU A 45 -5.84 -5.98 -17.69
N SER A 46 -5.80 -5.91 -19.02
CA SER A 46 -6.78 -6.59 -19.89
C SER A 46 -6.91 -8.09 -19.59
N SER A 47 -5.82 -8.75 -19.19
CA SER A 47 -5.77 -10.16 -18.75
C SER A 47 -6.56 -10.46 -17.47
N HIS A 48 -7.13 -9.44 -16.83
CA HIS A 48 -7.88 -9.57 -15.60
C HIS A 48 -9.38 -9.73 -15.82
N ASP A 49 -9.87 -9.56 -17.06
CA ASP A 49 -11.28 -9.72 -17.43
C ASP A 49 -12.23 -8.89 -16.54
N GLY A 50 -11.78 -7.71 -16.11
CA GLY A 50 -12.53 -6.82 -15.21
C GLY A 50 -12.51 -7.23 -13.73
N GLU A 51 -11.70 -8.21 -13.33
CA GLU A 51 -11.51 -8.59 -11.93
C GLU A 51 -10.18 -8.06 -11.36
N PRO A 52 -10.20 -7.05 -10.49
CA PRO A 52 -8.97 -6.44 -9.99
C PRO A 52 -8.16 -7.42 -9.14
N TRP A 53 -6.85 -7.48 -9.40
CA TRP A 53 -5.91 -8.21 -8.56
C TRP A 53 -5.37 -7.29 -7.47
N LEU A 54 -5.74 -7.52 -6.22
CA LEU A 54 -5.34 -6.65 -5.11
C LEU A 54 -3.86 -6.85 -4.77
N ILE A 55 -3.14 -5.74 -4.60
CA ILE A 55 -1.71 -5.73 -4.29
C ILE A 55 -1.49 -5.38 -2.82
N GLY A 56 -2.09 -4.29 -2.35
CA GLY A 56 -1.89 -3.77 -1.00
C GLY A 56 -2.37 -2.33 -0.87
N SER A 57 -1.77 -1.56 0.04
CA SER A 57 -2.03 -0.12 0.15
C SER A 57 -0.76 0.65 0.42
N LEU A 58 -0.72 1.89 -0.06
CA LEU A 58 0.13 2.92 0.50
C LEU A 58 -0.55 3.45 1.75
N ALA A 59 0.17 3.54 2.87
CA ALA A 59 -0.34 4.06 4.13
C ALA A 59 0.72 4.91 4.83
N LEU A 60 0.30 5.97 5.51
CA LEU A 60 1.17 6.63 6.48
C LEU A 60 1.46 5.68 7.64
N SER A 61 2.72 5.60 8.08
CA SER A 61 3.13 4.84 9.27
C SER A 61 3.10 5.75 10.51
N PRO A 62 2.16 5.52 11.45
CA PRO A 62 2.13 6.25 12.72
C PRO A 62 3.38 6.02 13.55
N GLU A 63 3.97 4.82 13.49
CA GLU A 63 5.18 4.45 14.24
C GLU A 63 6.38 5.28 13.77
N MET A 64 6.56 5.38 12.45
CA MET A 64 7.62 6.21 11.86
C MET A 64 7.40 7.69 12.14
N LYS A 65 6.15 8.16 12.11
CA LYS A 65 5.81 9.53 12.49
C LYS A 65 6.13 9.82 13.94
N ALA A 66 5.81 8.90 14.86
CA ALA A 66 6.12 9.04 16.28
C ALA A 66 7.64 9.09 16.55
N GLN A 67 8.44 8.34 15.80
CA GLN A 67 9.89 8.28 15.99
C GLN A 67 10.64 9.44 15.31
N THR A 68 10.23 9.82 14.11
CA THR A 68 10.99 10.76 13.26
C THR A 68 10.35 12.15 13.17
N GLY A 69 9.11 12.30 13.63
CA GLY A 69 8.32 13.52 13.49
C GLY A 69 7.85 13.80 12.06
N ARG A 70 8.03 12.86 11.12
CA ARG A 70 7.73 13.04 9.69
C ARG A 70 6.70 12.03 9.20
N ASP A 71 5.84 12.48 8.29
CA ASP A 71 4.94 11.59 7.57
C ASP A 71 5.76 10.65 6.67
N TYR A 72 5.41 9.37 6.71
CA TYR A 72 6.18 8.31 6.06
C TYR A 72 5.24 7.33 5.38
N TRP A 73 5.15 7.39 4.05
CA TRP A 73 4.37 6.45 3.27
C TRP A 73 5.06 5.10 3.18
N THR A 74 4.40 4.04 3.60
CA THR A 74 4.87 2.66 3.44
C THR A 74 3.89 1.88 2.58
N VAL A 75 4.36 0.79 1.99
CA VAL A 75 3.49 -0.20 1.34
C VAL A 75 3.20 -1.29 2.36
N ILE A 76 1.92 -1.59 2.58
CA ILE A 76 1.50 -2.69 3.43
C ILE A 76 0.67 -3.71 2.64
N PRO A 77 0.73 -5.01 3.01
CA PRO A 77 -0.03 -6.08 2.37
C PRO A 77 -1.51 -6.06 2.81
N LYS A 78 -2.12 -4.88 2.92
CA LYS A 78 -3.54 -4.72 3.30
C LYS A 78 -4.23 -3.82 2.29
N PHE A 79 -5.44 -4.16 1.86
CA PHE A 79 -6.25 -3.37 0.94
C PHE A 79 -7.54 -2.91 1.65
N THR A 80 -7.87 -1.62 1.59
CA THR A 80 -9.09 -1.08 2.21
C THR A 80 -10.23 -1.03 1.18
N VAL A 81 -11.34 -1.67 1.49
CA VAL A 81 -12.57 -1.60 0.67
C VAL A 81 -13.46 -0.42 1.11
N GLY A 82 -14.47 -0.07 0.32
CA GLY A 82 -15.31 1.12 0.56
C GLY A 82 -16.10 1.13 1.88
N THR A 83 -16.24 -0.01 2.56
CA THR A 83 -16.80 -0.10 3.92
C THR A 83 -15.79 0.18 5.04
N GLY A 84 -14.54 0.50 4.71
CA GLY A 84 -13.46 0.73 5.68
C GLY A 84 -12.82 -0.55 6.22
N ARG A 85 -13.26 -1.73 5.79
CA ARG A 85 -12.67 -3.02 6.17
C ARG A 85 -11.35 -3.26 5.43
N GLN A 86 -10.41 -3.93 6.09
CA GLN A 86 -9.11 -4.29 5.52
C GLN A 86 -9.05 -5.76 5.11
N LEU A 87 -8.54 -6.00 3.90
CA LEU A 87 -8.20 -7.32 3.35
C LEU A 87 -6.69 -7.50 3.42
N THR A 88 -6.16 -8.52 4.09
CA THR A 88 -4.73 -8.86 3.91
C THR A 88 -4.54 -9.55 2.55
N VAL A 89 -3.55 -9.11 1.80
CA VAL A 89 -3.30 -9.49 0.40
C VAL A 89 -1.83 -9.79 0.21
N ALA A 90 -1.53 -10.83 -0.58
CA ALA A 90 -0.15 -11.16 -0.94
C ALA A 90 0.27 -10.38 -2.19
N GLY A 91 1.54 -9.98 -2.28
CA GLY A 91 2.08 -9.30 -3.46
C GLY A 91 2.97 -8.10 -3.17
N VAL A 92 3.07 -7.70 -1.90
CA VAL A 92 4.00 -6.65 -1.45
C VAL A 92 5.19 -7.29 -0.75
N GLN A 93 6.39 -6.84 -1.11
CA GLN A 93 7.63 -7.13 -0.40
C GLN A 93 8.35 -5.81 -0.10
N ALA A 94 8.79 -5.65 1.14
CA ALA A 94 9.63 -4.53 1.56
C ALA A 94 10.98 -5.07 2.04
N GLN A 95 12.05 -4.37 1.65
CA GLN A 95 13.40 -4.61 2.15
C GLN A 95 13.97 -3.31 2.68
N THR A 96 14.25 -3.27 3.98
CA THR A 96 14.89 -2.13 4.64
C THR A 96 16.32 -2.47 5.05
N MET A 97 17.24 -1.57 4.74
CA MET A 97 18.66 -1.66 5.07
C MET A 97 19.07 -0.47 5.93
N ILE A 98 19.85 -0.69 6.99
CA ILE A 98 20.55 0.35 7.74
C ILE A 98 22.05 0.07 7.64
N GLY A 99 22.80 1.00 7.05
CA GLY A 99 24.15 0.67 6.56
C GLY A 99 24.08 -0.52 5.60
N ASP A 100 24.86 -1.57 5.88
CA ASP A 100 24.87 -2.82 5.10
C ASP A 100 24.04 -3.94 5.75
N ARG A 101 23.34 -3.65 6.87
CA ARG A 101 22.54 -4.64 7.58
C ARG A 101 21.09 -4.61 7.12
N ARG A 102 20.53 -5.78 6.79
CA ARG A 102 19.10 -5.95 6.55
C ARG A 102 18.34 -5.90 7.87
N MET A 103 17.28 -5.11 7.92
CA MET A 103 16.37 -5.05 9.05
C MET A 103 15.38 -6.21 9.03
N PRO A 104 15.12 -6.87 10.17
CA PRO A 104 14.02 -7.81 10.30
C PRO A 104 12.68 -7.07 10.16
N THR A 105 11.65 -7.79 9.73
CA THR A 105 10.28 -7.30 9.58
C THR A 105 9.32 -8.10 10.45
N ASP A 106 8.22 -7.48 10.86
CA ASP A 106 7.09 -8.15 11.50
C ASP A 106 6.24 -8.92 10.48
N ASP A 107 5.12 -9.49 10.95
CA ASP A 107 4.19 -10.28 10.14
C ASP A 107 3.48 -9.46 9.05
N ASP A 108 3.42 -8.13 9.20
CA ASP A 108 2.88 -7.21 8.21
C ASP A 108 3.96 -6.76 7.19
N GLY A 109 5.18 -7.27 7.31
CA GLY A 109 6.32 -6.88 6.47
C GLY A 109 6.87 -5.50 6.81
N LEU A 110 6.46 -4.92 7.94
CA LEU A 110 6.98 -3.65 8.43
C LEU A 110 8.29 -3.88 9.16
N PRO A 111 9.30 -3.02 8.99
CA PRO A 111 10.57 -3.20 9.69
C PRO A 111 10.43 -3.10 11.23
N ILE A 112 11.10 -3.98 11.96
CA ILE A 112 11.13 -3.96 13.43
C ILE A 112 12.16 -2.91 13.87
N LEU A 113 11.70 -1.89 14.60
CA LEU A 113 12.41 -0.63 14.85
C LEU A 113 13.21 -0.59 16.16
N ALA A 114 13.60 -1.74 16.74
CA ALA A 114 14.12 -1.86 18.11
C ALA A 114 15.41 -1.03 18.40
N GLY A 115 15.26 0.27 18.70
CA GLY A 115 16.34 1.16 19.13
C GLY A 115 17.30 1.65 18.04
N GLU A 116 16.96 1.46 16.76
CA GLU A 116 17.83 1.79 15.63
C GLU A 116 17.57 3.19 15.07
N ASP A 117 18.63 3.90 14.65
CA ASP A 117 18.51 5.20 13.98
C ASP A 117 18.01 5.03 12.54
N TYR A 118 16.70 5.26 12.36
CA TYR A 118 16.02 5.15 11.08
C TYR A 118 16.28 6.29 10.11
N SER A 119 16.96 7.37 10.53
CA SER A 119 17.27 8.49 9.65
C SER A 119 18.14 8.07 8.46
N ARG A 120 18.87 6.95 8.58
CA ARG A 120 19.75 6.38 7.55
C ARG A 120 19.18 5.14 6.86
N ALA A 121 17.93 4.78 7.16
CA ALA A 121 17.30 3.60 6.60
C ALA A 121 17.03 3.77 5.09
N ARG A 122 17.36 2.75 4.32
CA ARG A 122 17.13 2.67 2.88
C ARG A 122 16.16 1.53 2.62
N THR A 123 14.93 1.88 2.24
CA THR A 123 13.89 0.89 1.94
C THR A 123 13.63 0.79 0.44
N ARG A 124 13.49 -0.44 -0.04
CA ARG A 124 13.02 -0.76 -1.39
C ARG A 124 11.74 -1.58 -1.28
N TYR A 125 10.80 -1.30 -2.17
CA TYR A 125 9.55 -2.01 -2.28
C TYR A 125 9.48 -2.74 -3.62
N ARG A 126 8.90 -3.93 -3.61
CA ARG A 126 8.47 -4.68 -4.78
C ARG A 126 6.98 -4.97 -4.63
N MET A 127 6.21 -4.57 -5.63
CA MET A 127 4.77 -4.80 -5.75
C MET A 127 4.53 -5.60 -7.03
N GLU A 128 3.91 -6.76 -6.92
CA GLU A 128 3.77 -7.69 -8.04
C GLU A 128 2.34 -8.23 -8.16
N CYS A 129 1.80 -8.17 -9.37
CA CYS A 129 0.57 -8.85 -9.70
C CYS A 129 0.86 -10.31 -10.03
N ALA A 130 0.36 -11.25 -9.23
CA ALA A 130 0.57 -12.68 -9.47
C ALA A 130 -0.21 -13.22 -10.69
N ARG A 131 -1.20 -12.47 -11.20
CA ARG A 131 -2.00 -12.86 -12.38
C ARG A 131 -1.29 -12.55 -13.70
N CYS A 132 -0.74 -11.35 -13.85
CA CYS A 132 -0.12 -10.89 -15.10
C CYS A 132 1.40 -10.64 -15.02
N GLY A 133 2.00 -10.76 -13.84
CA GLY A 133 3.43 -10.54 -13.62
C GLY A 133 3.89 -9.08 -13.61
N LEU A 134 2.97 -8.12 -13.79
CA LEU A 134 3.30 -6.70 -13.72
C LEU A 134 3.95 -6.41 -12.37
N THR A 135 5.16 -5.87 -12.40
CA THR A 135 5.99 -5.64 -11.22
C THR A 135 6.45 -4.19 -11.16
N VAL A 136 6.28 -3.57 -9.99
CA VAL A 136 6.83 -2.24 -9.69
C VAL A 136 7.84 -2.38 -8.57
N THR A 137 9.10 -2.05 -8.89
CA THR A 137 10.16 -1.95 -7.89
C THR A 137 10.54 -0.48 -7.72
N THR A 138 10.55 0.01 -6.48
CA THR A 138 10.83 1.42 -6.22
C THR A 138 11.58 1.63 -4.90
N ARG A 139 12.37 2.70 -4.84
CA ARG A 139 12.97 3.17 -3.58
C ARG A 139 11.94 3.95 -2.80
N HIS A 140 12.09 3.95 -1.49
CA HIS A 140 11.21 4.65 -0.58
C HIS A 140 11.08 6.15 -0.88
N GLU A 141 12.17 6.84 -1.20
CA GLU A 141 12.16 8.28 -1.56
C GLU A 141 11.28 8.57 -2.78
N THR A 142 11.33 7.71 -3.79
CA THR A 142 10.47 7.82 -4.98
C THR A 142 9.03 7.53 -4.62
N LEU A 143 8.79 6.50 -3.78
CA LEU A 143 7.45 6.17 -3.30
C LEU A 143 6.81 7.33 -2.53
N GLN A 144 7.56 8.03 -1.65
CA GLN A 144 7.05 9.20 -0.92
C GLN A 144 6.48 10.25 -1.86
N LYS A 145 7.24 10.59 -2.90
CA LYS A 145 6.84 11.60 -3.89
C LYS A 145 5.61 11.16 -4.67
N VAL A 146 5.52 9.89 -5.05
CA VAL A 146 4.36 9.37 -5.77
C VAL A 146 3.13 9.35 -4.87
N ALA A 147 3.23 8.83 -3.65
CA ALA A 147 2.13 8.74 -2.70
C ALA A 147 1.56 10.13 -2.35
N ALA A 148 2.44 11.12 -2.08
CA ALA A 148 2.03 12.49 -1.85
C ALA A 148 1.28 13.11 -3.05
N ARG A 149 1.71 12.81 -4.28
CA ARG A 149 1.02 13.27 -5.50
C ARG A 149 -0.36 12.63 -5.64
N LEU A 150 -0.46 11.32 -5.44
CA LEU A 150 -1.73 10.60 -5.50
C LEU A 150 -2.71 11.11 -4.42
N GLN A 151 -2.22 11.32 -3.19
CA GLN A 151 -3.01 11.89 -2.10
C GLN A 151 -3.49 13.31 -2.42
N THR A 152 -2.60 14.17 -2.94
CA THR A 152 -2.94 15.55 -3.33
C THR A 152 -3.98 15.60 -4.46
N ALA A 153 -3.94 14.61 -5.36
CA ALA A 153 -4.95 14.43 -6.41
C ALA A 153 -6.29 13.88 -5.87
N GLY A 154 -6.40 13.63 -4.58
CA GLY A 154 -7.59 13.06 -3.94
C GLY A 154 -7.81 11.59 -4.27
N LEU A 155 -6.80 10.87 -4.76
CA LEU A 155 -6.96 9.46 -5.13
C LEU A 155 -6.95 8.56 -3.89
N ARG A 156 -7.97 7.70 -3.78
CA ARG A 156 -8.07 6.66 -2.75
C ARG A 156 -7.59 5.30 -3.22
N GLU A 157 -7.46 5.13 -4.52
CA GLU A 157 -6.91 3.93 -5.13
C GLU A 157 -6.10 4.29 -6.37
N ALA A 158 -5.15 3.44 -6.73
CA ALA A 158 -4.37 3.55 -7.95
C ALA A 158 -4.11 2.17 -8.54
N THR A 159 -4.14 2.08 -9.86
CA THR A 159 -3.71 0.85 -10.54
C THR A 159 -2.19 0.70 -10.45
N LEU A 160 -1.70 -0.53 -10.48
CA LEU A 160 -0.28 -0.85 -10.46
C LEU A 160 0.43 -0.26 -11.69
N GLY A 161 -0.25 -0.19 -12.84
CA GLY A 161 0.24 0.50 -14.04
C GLY A 161 0.39 2.02 -13.86
N VAL A 162 -0.58 2.68 -13.21
CA VAL A 162 -0.48 4.12 -12.86
C VAL A 162 0.70 4.34 -11.90
N LEU A 163 0.85 3.46 -10.91
CA LEU A 163 1.97 3.52 -9.97
C LEU A 163 3.31 3.31 -10.68
N ALA A 164 3.39 2.34 -11.59
CA ALA A 164 4.58 2.05 -12.39
C ALA A 164 5.00 3.27 -13.22
N ALA A 165 4.05 3.88 -13.93
CA ALA A 165 4.30 5.07 -14.74
C ALA A 165 4.76 6.26 -13.89
N ALA A 166 4.14 6.47 -12.71
CA ALA A 166 4.52 7.55 -11.80
C ALA A 166 5.92 7.34 -11.20
N VAL A 167 6.28 6.10 -10.85
CA VAL A 167 7.62 5.74 -10.39
C VAL A 167 8.66 5.96 -11.50
N HIS A 168 8.38 5.48 -12.72
CA HIS A 168 9.32 5.59 -13.84
C HIS A 168 9.65 7.05 -14.20
N ARG A 169 8.68 7.96 -14.09
CA ARG A 169 8.89 9.40 -14.34
C ARG A 169 9.76 10.10 -13.29
N LEU A 170 9.97 9.48 -12.13
CA LEU A 170 10.67 10.06 -10.98
C LEU A 170 11.98 9.33 -10.63
N ALA A 171 12.23 8.18 -11.27
CA ALA A 171 13.44 7.38 -11.12
C ALA A 171 14.54 7.90 -12.05
#